data_AF-A0A522EYX4-F1
#
_entry.id   AF-A0A522EYX4-F1
#
_cell.length_a   1.000
_cell.length_b   1.000
_cell.length_c   1.000
_cell.angle_alpha   90.00
_cell.angle_beta   90.00
_cell.angle_gamma   90.00
#
_symmetry.space_group_name_H-M   'P 1'
#
loop_
_entity.id
_entity.type
_entity.pdbx_description
1 polymer ?
#
loop_
_entity_poly.entity_id
_entity_poly.type
_entity_poly.pdbx_seq_one_letter_code
_entity_poly.pdbx_strand_id
1 'polypeptide(L)'
;MPLPAQLESAPKTQSGAIDLTQATRIAEGGTHILYRFPDAPYVIKVMKHNPNPQELEELEKKYAILYDCFDQEGKQRCIREQHITYPILLPGKKESHSAALSLVPYEPCFKSKVKFDFKIEPAELDPYLTERHRDLFINVNKALLSKTSSNVDFNLNDYKIIDARIGAILQRLDQDPSLRAVMIEFLVHYRDFYKKTDIILDALGYENILFFKDDKGDWQFKIGSAIKHDTGKYTTELFNNLNTEKEFDLDLFVNITHAYFSPANIRAVNVCAMKLGLEPVISDVKIDPQKLLQVAEKLSLQERMLAYARHGDFAKVNTLLQDNKTQLTFNINSFWAYSLIAEEFVKHGQPPAALNNYLVTVSQLKLDLPDNVDDAKRIKDAKVTIEELKNSHANKLNVHHELTTSFKEHLANLKPPAPLNTPHTPLTMQLNPLGYNNH
;
A
#
# COMPACT_ATOMS: atom_id res chain seq x y z
N MET A 1 27.86 -5.38 25.26
CA MET A 1 27.33 -6.75 25.06
C MET A 1 28.16 -7.43 23.99
N PRO A 2 28.43 -8.74 24.07
CA PRO A 2 29.07 -9.46 22.97
C PRO A 2 28.23 -9.30 21.69
N LEU A 3 28.90 -9.20 20.54
CA LEU A 3 28.21 -9.18 19.25
C LEU A 3 27.42 -10.49 19.10
N PRO A 4 26.19 -10.47 18.58
CA PRO A 4 25.53 -11.67 18.12
C PRO A 4 26.50 -12.48 17.26
N ALA A 5 26.67 -13.79 17.50
CA ALA A 5 27.64 -14.62 16.76
C ALA A 5 27.48 -14.50 15.22
N GLN A 6 26.26 -14.19 14.76
CA GLN A 6 25.93 -13.92 13.37
C GLN A 6 26.64 -12.68 12.80
N LEU A 7 26.88 -11.64 13.60
CA LEU A 7 27.60 -10.43 13.21
C LEU A 7 29.11 -10.63 13.06
N GLU A 8 29.67 -11.65 13.70
CA GLU A 8 31.08 -12.00 13.54
C GLU A 8 31.34 -12.58 12.14
N SER A 9 30.33 -13.23 11.54
CA SER A 9 30.42 -13.77 10.17
C SER A 9 30.29 -12.71 9.06
N ALA A 10 29.83 -11.50 9.39
CA ALA A 10 29.62 -10.45 8.40
C ALA A 10 30.98 -9.93 7.89
N PRO A 11 31.19 -9.76 6.57
CA PRO A 11 32.37 -9.10 6.02
C PRO A 11 32.68 -7.78 6.74
N LYS A 12 33.96 -7.60 7.11
CA LYS A 12 34.43 -6.41 7.82
C LYS A 12 35.47 -5.64 7.01
N THR A 13 35.49 -4.33 7.18
CA THR A 13 36.62 -3.49 6.75
C THR A 13 37.85 -3.78 7.61
N GLN A 14 39.02 -3.26 7.21
CA GLN A 14 40.23 -3.31 8.04
C GLN A 14 40.05 -2.64 9.41
N SER A 15 39.15 -1.66 9.52
CA SER A 15 38.80 -0.98 10.79
C SER A 15 37.80 -1.77 11.65
N GLY A 16 37.32 -2.93 11.21
CA GLY A 16 36.36 -3.77 11.92
C GLY A 16 34.89 -3.36 11.77
N ALA A 17 34.59 -2.39 10.91
CA ALA A 17 33.23 -2.00 10.55
C ALA A 17 32.58 -3.05 9.64
N ILE A 18 31.26 -3.23 9.70
CA ILE A 18 30.56 -4.09 8.72
C ILE A 18 30.65 -3.46 7.34
N ASP A 19 31.18 -4.20 6.38
CA ASP A 19 31.34 -3.72 5.02
C ASP A 19 30.10 -4.02 4.17
N LEU A 20 29.09 -3.15 4.24
CA LEU A 20 27.86 -3.30 3.47
C LEU A 20 28.05 -3.00 1.97
N THR A 21 29.25 -2.58 1.53
CA THR A 21 29.56 -2.48 0.09
C THR A 21 29.58 -3.86 -0.58
N GLN A 22 29.81 -4.92 0.19
CA GLN A 22 29.78 -6.31 -0.26
C GLN A 22 28.38 -6.96 -0.13
N ALA A 23 27.39 -6.22 0.39
CA ALA A 23 26.02 -6.70 0.52
C ALA A 23 25.14 -6.21 -0.63
N THR A 24 24.14 -7.00 -0.99
CA THR A 24 23.06 -6.54 -1.89
C THR A 24 22.01 -5.80 -1.09
N ARG A 25 21.61 -4.62 -1.55
CA ARG A 25 20.42 -3.93 -1.06
C ARG A 25 19.20 -4.68 -1.58
N ILE A 26 18.50 -5.39 -0.71
CA ILE A 26 17.37 -6.25 -1.11
C ILE A 26 16.01 -5.57 -0.98
N ALA A 27 15.90 -4.56 -0.12
CA ALA A 27 14.68 -3.76 0.05
C ALA A 27 14.97 -2.43 0.75
N GLU A 28 13.99 -1.52 0.67
CA GLU A 28 13.95 -0.27 1.42
C GLU A 28 12.55 -0.09 1.99
N GLY A 29 12.46 0.11 3.31
CA GLY A 29 11.23 0.49 4.00
C GLY A 29 11.22 1.97 4.36
N GLY A 30 10.17 2.41 5.07
CA GLY A 30 10.07 3.80 5.55
C GLY A 30 11.19 4.18 6.52
N THR A 31 11.51 3.28 7.44
CA THR A 31 12.48 3.51 8.54
C THR A 31 13.80 2.78 8.38
N HIS A 32 13.90 1.81 7.47
CA HIS A 32 15.06 0.93 7.33
C HIS A 32 15.47 0.72 5.87
N ILE A 33 16.74 0.36 5.68
CA ILE A 33 17.28 -0.19 4.43
C ILE A 33 17.80 -1.60 4.72
N LEU A 34 17.40 -2.56 3.89
CA LEU A 34 17.69 -3.98 4.10
C LEU A 34 18.86 -4.40 3.21
N TYR A 35 19.87 -4.99 3.83
CA TYR A 35 21.06 -5.53 3.20
C TYR A 35 21.19 -7.01 3.48
N ARG A 36 21.63 -7.76 2.47
CA ARG A 36 21.94 -9.18 2.60
C ARG A 36 23.25 -9.50 1.90
N PHE A 37 24.16 -10.15 2.63
CA PHE A 37 25.36 -10.74 2.03
C PHE A 37 25.00 -12.01 1.25
N PRO A 38 25.76 -12.36 0.21
CA PRO A 38 25.60 -13.63 -0.49
C PRO A 38 25.52 -14.80 0.51
N ASP A 39 24.51 -15.65 0.33
CA ASP A 39 24.25 -16.86 1.14
C ASP A 39 24.08 -16.66 2.66
N ALA A 40 24.03 -15.42 3.14
CA ALA A 40 23.81 -15.16 4.57
C ALA A 40 22.42 -15.66 5.01
N PRO A 41 22.33 -16.34 6.17
CA PRO A 41 21.06 -16.79 6.74
C PRO A 41 20.32 -15.66 7.49
N TYR A 42 20.80 -14.42 7.37
CA TYR A 42 20.24 -13.23 8.02
C TYR A 42 20.18 -12.04 7.06
N VAL A 43 19.40 -11.04 7.44
CA VAL A 43 19.30 -9.72 6.82
C VAL A 43 19.72 -8.68 7.85
N ILE A 44 20.50 -7.70 7.40
CA ILE A 44 20.86 -6.52 8.20
C ILE A 44 19.89 -5.40 7.83
N LYS A 45 19.13 -4.94 8.82
CA LYS A 45 18.21 -3.81 8.70
C LYS A 45 18.89 -2.58 9.27
N VAL A 46 19.40 -1.70 8.41
CA VAL A 46 20.02 -0.44 8.83
C VAL A 46 18.94 0.62 8.99
N MET A 47 18.85 1.28 10.14
CA MET A 47 17.90 2.36 10.36
C MET A 47 18.31 3.60 9.57
N LYS A 48 17.35 4.27 8.92
CA LYS A 48 17.61 5.53 8.18
C LYS A 48 17.91 6.69 9.10
N HIS A 49 17.29 6.68 10.29
CA HIS A 49 17.61 7.58 11.39
C HIS A 49 18.36 6.80 12.46
N ASN A 50 19.35 7.42 13.09
CA ASN A 50 20.15 6.77 14.12
C ASN A 50 19.60 7.15 15.50
N PRO A 51 18.69 6.36 16.10
CA PRO A 51 18.13 6.65 17.40
C PRO A 51 19.21 6.73 18.47
N ASN A 52 18.94 7.52 19.49
CA ASN A 52 19.80 7.55 20.67
C ASN A 52 19.63 6.25 21.49
N PRO A 53 20.55 5.96 22.44
CA PRO A 53 20.51 4.71 23.20
C PRO A 53 19.21 4.49 24.00
N GLN A 54 18.57 5.57 24.48
CA GLN A 54 17.33 5.48 25.25
C GLN A 54 16.15 5.08 24.35
N GLU A 55 16.04 5.70 23.17
CA GLU A 55 15.04 5.35 22.16
C GLU A 55 15.17 3.90 21.70
N LEU A 56 16.41 3.41 21.56
CA LEU A 56 16.69 2.01 21.21
C LEU A 56 16.26 1.05 22.33
N GLU A 57 16.56 1.38 23.58
CA GLU A 57 16.15 0.59 24.74
C GLU A 57 14.62 0.53 24.88
N GLU A 58 13.92 1.64 24.64
CA GLU A 58 12.46 1.68 24.60
C GLU A 58 11.88 0.84 23.46
N LEU A 59 12.51 0.85 22.29
CA LEU A 59 12.12 0.01 21.16
C LEU A 59 12.27 -1.49 21.51
N GLU A 60 13.38 -1.88 22.12
CA GLU A 60 13.63 -3.25 22.59
C GLU A 60 12.59 -3.71 23.62
N LYS A 61 12.20 -2.84 24.56
CA LYS A 61 11.12 -3.14 25.52
C LYS A 61 9.79 -3.42 24.83
N LYS A 62 9.46 -2.67 23.77
CA LYS A 62 8.24 -2.89 22.97
C LYS A 62 8.28 -4.22 22.23
N TYR A 63 9.43 -4.56 21.63
CA TYR A 63 9.62 -5.85 20.96
C TYR A 63 9.58 -7.02 21.94
N ALA A 64 10.13 -6.89 23.15
CA ALA A 64 10.04 -7.92 24.17
C ALA A 64 8.58 -8.27 24.48
N ILE A 65 7.72 -7.26 24.66
CA ILE A 65 6.28 -7.48 24.89
C ILE A 65 5.62 -8.12 23.66
N LEU A 66 6.00 -7.73 22.44
CA LEU A 66 5.52 -8.39 21.21
C LEU A 66 5.85 -9.88 21.23
N TYR A 67 7.09 -10.23 21.51
CA TYR A 67 7.54 -11.63 21.56
C TYR A 67 6.79 -12.41 22.65
N ASP A 68 6.60 -11.83 23.84
CA ASP A 68 5.88 -12.47 24.94
C ASP A 68 4.39 -12.72 24.60
N CYS A 69 3.78 -11.83 23.83
CA CYS A 69 2.39 -11.98 23.40
C CYS A 69 2.22 -12.97 22.24
N PHE A 70 3.14 -12.99 21.28
CA PHE A 70 2.95 -13.73 20.03
C PHE A 70 3.74 -15.04 19.92
N ASP A 71 4.92 -15.17 20.55
CA ASP A 71 5.72 -16.40 20.55
C ASP A 71 5.34 -17.37 21.68
N GLN A 72 4.11 -17.25 22.21
CA GLN A 72 3.58 -18.18 23.20
C GLN A 72 3.71 -19.61 22.68
N GLU A 73 3.99 -20.55 23.59
CA GLU A 73 4.14 -21.98 23.28
C GLU A 73 5.29 -22.31 22.30
N GLY A 74 6.19 -21.36 22.03
CA GLY A 74 7.38 -21.60 21.19
C GLY A 74 7.11 -21.63 19.69
N LYS A 75 5.97 -21.11 19.22
CA LYS A 75 5.56 -21.13 17.80
C LYS A 75 6.32 -20.16 16.88
N GLN A 76 7.21 -19.33 17.42
CA GLN A 76 8.06 -18.39 16.67
C GLN A 76 7.25 -17.54 15.66
N ARG A 77 6.16 -16.93 16.12
CA ARG A 77 5.29 -16.04 15.34
C ARG A 77 5.95 -14.71 15.02
N CYS A 78 7.01 -14.31 15.70
CA CYS A 78 7.71 -13.06 15.45
C CYS A 78 9.07 -13.26 14.78
N ILE A 79 9.40 -12.33 13.87
CA ILE A 79 10.80 -12.11 13.48
C ILE A 79 11.47 -11.40 14.64
N ARG A 80 12.44 -12.09 15.27
CA ARG A 80 13.19 -11.51 16.37
C ARG A 80 14.24 -10.56 15.83
N GLU A 81 14.00 -9.28 16.05
CA GLU A 81 14.95 -8.21 15.83
C GLU A 81 15.80 -8.03 17.08
N GLN A 82 17.12 -7.92 16.88
CA GLN A 82 18.04 -7.48 17.91
C GLN A 82 18.75 -6.21 17.42
N HIS A 83 18.47 -5.09 18.06
CA HIS A 83 19.01 -3.80 17.66
C HIS A 83 20.33 -3.52 18.38
N ILE A 84 21.30 -3.02 17.61
CA ILE A 84 22.60 -2.56 18.12
C ILE A 84 23.04 -1.32 17.35
N THR A 85 23.88 -0.49 17.98
CA THR A 85 24.66 0.52 17.26
C THR A 85 26.03 -0.07 16.93
N TYR A 86 26.38 -0.10 15.64
CA TYR A 86 27.65 -0.66 15.20
C TYR A 86 28.26 0.14 14.03
N PRO A 87 29.60 0.21 13.91
CA PRO A 87 30.24 0.84 12.75
C PRO A 87 29.93 0.09 11.45
N ILE A 88 29.48 0.81 10.42
CA ILE A 88 29.20 0.28 9.08
C ILE A 88 29.84 1.14 7.99
N LEU A 89 30.18 0.52 6.86
CA LEU A 89 30.52 1.20 5.62
C LEU A 89 29.40 0.96 4.60
N LEU A 90 28.72 2.03 4.18
CA LEU A 90 27.62 1.94 3.20
C LEU A 90 28.14 2.02 1.76
N PRO A 91 27.45 1.37 0.79
CA PRO A 91 27.71 1.59 -0.64
C PRO A 91 27.75 3.07 -1.00
N GLY A 92 28.80 3.49 -1.72
CA GLY A 92 28.97 4.89 -2.15
C GLY A 92 29.50 5.85 -1.07
N LYS A 93 29.76 5.38 0.16
CA LYS A 93 30.46 6.15 1.20
C LYS A 93 31.93 5.73 1.25
N LYS A 94 32.81 6.70 1.53
CA LYS A 94 34.26 6.47 1.66
C LYS A 94 34.68 6.09 3.08
N GLU A 95 33.89 6.50 4.08
CA GLU A 95 34.22 6.35 5.50
C GLU A 95 33.11 5.61 6.24
N SER A 96 33.53 4.82 7.24
CA SER A 96 32.61 4.13 8.14
C SER A 96 32.00 5.10 9.15
N HIS A 97 30.76 4.85 9.54
CA HIS A 97 30.09 5.59 10.62
C HIS A 97 29.27 4.63 11.48
N SER A 98 28.98 5.03 12.71
CA SER A 98 28.09 4.27 13.59
C SER A 98 26.65 4.41 13.14
N ALA A 99 25.95 3.29 12.99
CA ALA A 99 24.53 3.25 12.68
C ALA A 99 23.80 2.25 13.57
N ALA A 100 22.57 2.56 13.94
CA ALA A 100 21.64 1.60 14.51
C ALA A 100 21.21 0.62 13.43
N LEU A 101 21.31 -0.66 13.74
CA LEU A 101 20.89 -1.75 12.87
C LEU A 101 20.28 -2.87 13.69
N SER A 102 19.43 -3.67 13.05
CA SER A 102 18.97 -4.95 13.59
C SER A 102 19.34 -6.10 12.66
N LEU A 103 19.62 -7.27 13.24
CA LEU A 103 19.74 -8.51 12.50
C LEU A 103 18.47 -9.31 12.63
N VAL A 104 18.00 -9.81 11.50
CA VAL A 104 16.82 -10.65 11.44
C VAL A 104 17.11 -11.92 10.64
N PRO A 105 16.56 -13.08 11.03
CA PRO A 105 16.66 -14.29 10.22
C PRO A 105 16.08 -14.08 8.82
N TYR A 106 16.73 -14.68 7.82
CA TYR A 106 16.16 -14.72 6.47
C TYR A 106 15.13 -15.85 6.38
N GLU A 107 13.89 -15.51 6.71
CA GLU A 107 12.80 -16.48 6.89
C GLU A 107 12.30 -17.10 5.56
N PRO A 108 12.18 -18.44 5.46
CA PRO A 108 11.63 -19.11 4.28
C PRO A 108 10.17 -18.75 3.98
N CYS A 109 9.39 -18.30 4.97
CA CYS A 109 7.97 -17.98 4.80
C CYS A 109 7.72 -16.90 3.73
N PHE A 110 8.67 -15.98 3.54
CA PHE A 110 8.60 -14.97 2.47
C PHE A 110 8.65 -15.57 1.06
N LYS A 111 9.06 -16.84 0.92
CA LYS A 111 9.05 -17.58 -0.35
C LYS A 111 7.86 -18.54 -0.49
N SER A 112 6.95 -18.59 0.48
CA SER A 112 5.79 -19.49 0.41
C SER A 112 4.94 -19.20 -0.82
N LYS A 113 4.52 -20.26 -1.52
CA LYS A 113 3.67 -20.19 -2.71
C LYS A 113 2.23 -19.80 -2.37
N VAL A 114 1.77 -20.17 -1.17
CA VAL A 114 0.43 -19.87 -0.68
C VAL A 114 0.56 -18.97 0.52
N LYS A 115 0.43 -17.67 0.28
CA LYS A 115 0.51 -16.64 1.32
C LYS A 115 -0.40 -15.46 1.00
N PHE A 116 -0.73 -14.68 2.02
CA PHE A 116 -1.32 -13.37 1.87
C PHE A 116 -0.83 -12.45 2.98
N ASP A 117 -0.65 -11.19 2.63
CA ASP A 117 -0.28 -10.13 3.54
C ASP A 117 -1.55 -9.58 4.20
N PHE A 118 -1.55 -9.43 5.52
CA PHE A 118 -2.61 -8.70 6.23
C PHE A 118 -2.33 -7.21 6.07
N LYS A 119 -2.53 -6.74 4.84
CA LYS A 119 -2.29 -5.35 4.45
C LYS A 119 -3.59 -4.59 4.29
N ILE A 120 -3.67 -3.44 4.93
CA ILE A 120 -4.84 -2.56 4.88
C ILE A 120 -4.73 -1.52 3.76
N GLU A 121 -5.89 -1.06 3.29
CA GLU A 121 -6.02 0.14 2.47
C GLU A 121 -6.86 1.18 3.24
N PRO A 122 -6.33 2.37 3.54
CA PRO A 122 -7.07 3.38 4.29
C PRO A 122 -8.17 3.99 3.41
N ALA A 123 -9.42 3.55 3.62
CA ALA A 123 -10.58 4.06 2.89
C ALA A 123 -10.78 5.58 3.03
N GLU A 124 -10.29 6.19 4.13
CA GLU A 124 -10.25 7.64 4.31
C GLU A 124 -9.37 8.36 3.29
N LEU A 125 -8.37 7.67 2.71
CA LEU A 125 -7.56 8.18 1.59
C LEU A 125 -8.26 8.04 0.24
N ASP A 126 -9.49 7.52 0.22
CA ASP A 126 -10.24 7.28 -1.00
C ASP A 126 -11.56 8.06 -1.03
N PRO A 127 -11.52 9.34 -1.45
CA PRO A 127 -12.68 10.16 -1.72
C PRO A 127 -13.74 9.52 -2.62
N TYR A 128 -13.35 8.65 -3.57
CA TYR A 128 -14.32 7.98 -4.43
C TYR A 128 -15.18 7.01 -3.61
N LEU A 129 -14.55 6.20 -2.75
CA LEU A 129 -15.25 5.26 -1.89
C LEU A 129 -16.11 5.98 -0.84
N THR A 130 -15.56 7.00 -0.19
CA THR A 130 -16.28 7.73 0.87
C THR A 130 -17.45 8.57 0.33
N GLU A 131 -17.37 9.11 -0.89
CA GLU A 131 -18.47 9.86 -1.53
C GLU A 131 -19.58 8.90 -2.01
N ARG A 132 -19.24 7.82 -2.71
CA ARG A 132 -20.24 6.91 -3.32
C ARG A 132 -20.82 5.87 -2.36
N HIS A 133 -20.08 5.51 -1.32
CA HIS A 133 -20.48 4.51 -0.34
C HIS A 133 -20.57 5.10 1.07
N ARG A 134 -20.96 6.38 1.17
CA ARG A 134 -21.01 7.14 2.43
C ARG A 134 -21.78 6.41 3.54
N ASP A 135 -22.96 5.86 3.24
CA ASP A 135 -23.78 5.17 4.23
C ASP A 135 -23.12 3.88 4.74
N LEU A 136 -22.55 3.09 3.83
CA LEU A 136 -21.79 1.90 4.19
C LEU A 136 -20.58 2.27 5.04
N PHE A 137 -19.82 3.29 4.63
CA PHE A 137 -18.67 3.79 5.38
C PHE A 137 -19.08 4.24 6.78
N ILE A 138 -20.16 5.00 6.93
CA ILE A 138 -20.67 5.42 8.25
C ILE A 138 -21.08 4.21 9.09
N ASN A 139 -21.81 3.25 8.53
CA ASN A 139 -22.28 2.07 9.27
C ASN A 139 -21.13 1.18 9.72
N VAL A 140 -20.16 0.93 8.84
CA VAL A 140 -18.93 0.17 9.15
C VAL A 140 -18.16 0.85 10.28
N ASN A 141 -17.93 2.17 10.20
CA ASN A 141 -17.23 2.90 11.26
C ASN A 141 -18.02 2.94 12.57
N LYS A 142 -19.36 2.99 12.52
CA LYS A 142 -20.19 2.85 13.73
C LYS A 142 -20.02 1.49 14.38
N ALA A 143 -20.08 0.42 13.60
CA ALA A 143 -19.94 -0.94 14.09
C ALA A 143 -18.54 -1.22 14.66
N LEU A 144 -17.49 -0.68 14.03
CA LEU A 144 -16.10 -1.07 14.33
C LEU A 144 -15.30 -0.06 15.16
N LEU A 145 -15.72 1.22 15.23
CA LEU A 145 -14.97 2.31 15.87
C LEU A 145 -15.79 3.22 16.81
N SER A 146 -17.11 3.09 16.94
CA SER A 146 -17.93 4.07 17.71
C SER A 146 -18.20 3.69 19.18
N LYS A 147 -18.59 4.70 19.98
CA LYS A 147 -18.99 4.58 21.40
C LYS A 147 -20.37 3.96 21.59
N THR A 148 -21.27 4.11 20.64
CA THR A 148 -22.66 3.65 20.70
C THR A 148 -22.77 2.23 20.16
N SER A 149 -22.21 1.29 20.91
CA SER A 149 -22.36 -0.14 20.68
C SER A 149 -23.75 -0.59 21.15
N SER A 150 -24.71 -0.58 20.24
CA SER A 150 -25.78 -1.60 20.20
C SER A 150 -26.56 -1.42 18.90
N ASN A 151 -26.51 -2.45 18.04
CA ASN A 151 -27.40 -2.67 16.89
C ASN A 151 -27.07 -2.01 15.54
N VAL A 152 -25.84 -1.55 15.29
CA VAL A 152 -25.44 -1.27 13.89
C VAL A 152 -24.93 -2.55 13.26
N ASP A 153 -25.86 -3.28 12.65
CA ASP A 153 -25.55 -4.43 11.80
C ASP A 153 -25.24 -3.93 10.38
N PHE A 154 -24.20 -4.49 9.76
CA PHE A 154 -23.92 -4.32 8.35
C PHE A 154 -23.50 -5.67 7.77
N ASN A 155 -23.83 -5.88 6.50
CA ASN A 155 -23.42 -7.09 5.82
C ASN A 155 -21.90 -7.12 5.66
N LEU A 156 -21.23 -8.03 6.37
CA LEU A 156 -19.77 -8.20 6.33
C LEU A 156 -19.23 -8.40 4.91
N ASN A 157 -20.04 -8.97 4.00
CA ASN A 157 -19.62 -9.16 2.60
C ASN A 157 -19.48 -7.85 1.83
N ASP A 158 -20.12 -6.77 2.30
CA ASP A 158 -20.03 -5.45 1.69
C ASP A 158 -18.76 -4.71 2.14
N TYR A 159 -18.05 -5.19 3.18
CA TYR A 159 -16.78 -4.60 3.61
C TYR A 159 -15.73 -4.57 2.49
N LYS A 160 -15.80 -5.50 1.53
CA LYS A 160 -14.92 -5.53 0.34
C LYS A 160 -15.02 -4.28 -0.53
N ILE A 161 -16.11 -3.51 -0.40
CA ILE A 161 -16.30 -2.22 -1.08
C ILE A 161 -15.42 -1.15 -0.41
N ILE A 162 -15.24 -1.23 0.91
CA ILE A 162 -14.43 -0.29 1.69
C ILE A 162 -12.94 -0.68 1.62
N ASP A 163 -12.64 -1.96 1.77
CA ASP A 163 -11.28 -2.50 1.64
C ASP A 163 -11.36 -3.89 1.00
N ALA A 164 -10.96 -3.97 -0.27
CA ALA A 164 -11.03 -5.20 -1.05
C ALA A 164 -10.09 -6.29 -0.53
N ARG A 165 -8.94 -5.92 0.06
CA ARG A 165 -7.96 -6.89 0.58
C ARG A 165 -8.50 -7.58 1.82
N ILE A 166 -8.99 -6.79 2.77
CA ILE A 166 -9.62 -7.33 3.97
C ILE A 166 -10.90 -8.07 3.60
N GLY A 167 -11.71 -7.56 2.66
CA GLY A 167 -12.86 -8.28 2.12
C GLY A 167 -12.53 -9.68 1.59
N ALA A 168 -11.41 -9.83 0.88
CA ALA A 168 -10.94 -11.13 0.42
C ALA A 168 -10.50 -12.05 1.58
N ILE A 169 -9.92 -11.50 2.65
CA ILE A 169 -9.59 -12.26 3.86
C ILE A 169 -10.88 -12.76 4.54
N LEU A 170 -11.89 -11.90 4.69
CA LEU A 170 -13.19 -12.27 5.27
C LEU A 170 -13.83 -13.43 4.50
N GLN A 171 -13.76 -13.41 3.16
CA GLN A 171 -14.25 -14.50 2.32
C GLN A 171 -13.46 -15.80 2.52
N ARG A 172 -12.12 -15.72 2.66
CA ARG A 172 -11.29 -16.90 2.94
C ARG A 172 -11.62 -17.53 4.29
N LEU A 173 -11.96 -16.72 5.30
CA LEU A 173 -12.38 -17.20 6.62
C LEU A 173 -13.71 -17.96 6.60
N ASP A 174 -14.56 -17.76 5.58
CA ASP A 174 -15.75 -18.59 5.38
C ASP A 174 -15.43 -19.98 4.84
N GLN A 175 -14.35 -20.10 4.07
CA GLN A 175 -14.06 -21.27 3.25
C GLN A 175 -12.99 -22.18 3.86
N ASP A 176 -12.10 -21.65 4.71
CA ASP A 176 -10.96 -22.38 5.25
C ASP A 176 -10.97 -22.42 6.79
N PRO A 177 -11.48 -23.52 7.39
CA PRO A 177 -11.51 -23.67 8.85
C PRO A 177 -10.14 -23.61 9.52
N SER A 178 -9.08 -24.07 8.84
CA SER A 178 -7.73 -24.06 9.40
C SER A 178 -7.17 -22.64 9.46
N LEU A 179 -7.48 -21.80 8.47
CA LEU A 179 -7.14 -20.38 8.52
C LEU A 179 -7.88 -19.65 9.65
N ARG A 180 -9.14 -20.00 9.93
CA ARG A 180 -9.90 -19.38 11.03
C ARG A 180 -9.19 -19.54 12.37
N ALA A 181 -8.70 -20.74 12.68
CA ALA A 181 -7.98 -20.99 13.94
C ALA A 181 -6.73 -20.11 14.07
N VAL A 182 -5.97 -19.98 12.98
CA VAL A 182 -4.74 -19.18 12.92
C VAL A 182 -5.04 -17.68 13.02
N MET A 183 -6.13 -17.21 12.39
CA MET A 183 -6.59 -15.83 12.52
C MET A 183 -7.10 -15.52 13.94
N ILE A 184 -7.82 -16.46 14.57
CA ILE A 184 -8.24 -16.32 15.99
C ILE A 184 -7.00 -16.16 16.88
N GLU A 185 -5.99 -17.01 16.72
CA GLU A 185 -4.72 -16.92 17.46
C GLU A 185 -4.09 -15.53 17.28
N PHE A 186 -3.92 -15.07 16.04
CA PHE A 186 -3.37 -13.76 15.73
C PHE A 186 -4.14 -12.62 16.41
N LEU A 187 -5.47 -12.59 16.29
CA LEU A 187 -6.31 -11.51 16.84
C LEU A 187 -6.31 -11.51 18.37
N VAL A 188 -6.27 -12.68 19.00
CA VAL A 188 -6.18 -12.81 20.47
C VAL A 188 -4.82 -12.31 20.97
N HIS A 189 -3.73 -12.73 20.33
CA HIS A 189 -2.38 -12.26 20.70
C HIS A 189 -2.22 -10.76 20.47
N TYR A 190 -2.77 -10.24 19.37
CA TYR A 190 -2.76 -8.81 19.11
C TYR A 190 -3.56 -8.04 20.17
N ARG A 191 -4.75 -8.53 20.57
CA ARG A 191 -5.52 -7.89 21.65
C ARG A 191 -4.72 -7.80 22.95
N ASP A 192 -4.00 -8.86 23.31
CA ASP A 192 -3.15 -8.87 24.51
C ASP A 192 -1.96 -7.89 24.39
N PHE A 193 -1.27 -7.90 23.24
CA PHE A 193 -0.22 -6.94 22.93
C PHE A 193 -0.70 -5.48 23.02
N TYR A 194 -1.83 -5.17 22.39
CA TYR A 194 -2.41 -3.83 22.43
C TYR A 194 -2.74 -3.41 23.87
N LYS A 195 -3.39 -4.28 24.67
CA LYS A 195 -3.71 -3.98 26.07
C LYS A 195 -2.47 -3.68 26.93
N LYS A 196 -1.35 -4.33 26.65
CA LYS A 196 -0.09 -4.14 27.39
C LYS A 196 0.70 -2.91 26.95
N THR A 197 0.56 -2.48 25.70
CA THR A 197 1.45 -1.48 25.10
C THR A 197 0.76 -0.21 24.60
N ASP A 198 -0.55 -0.27 24.36
CA ASP A 198 -1.33 0.71 23.61
C ASP A 198 -0.88 0.89 22.14
N ILE A 199 0.00 0.02 21.62
CA ILE A 199 0.55 0.13 20.26
C ILE A 199 -0.37 -0.54 19.24
N ILE A 200 -0.68 0.20 18.18
CA ILE A 200 -1.36 -0.30 16.98
C ILE A 200 -0.27 -0.84 16.04
N LEU A 201 -0.29 -2.14 15.76
CA LEU A 201 0.61 -2.78 14.81
C LEU A 201 0.43 -2.21 13.39
N ASP A 202 1.55 -1.99 12.73
CA ASP A 202 1.64 -1.49 11.36
C ASP A 202 1.30 -2.57 10.33
N ALA A 203 0.03 -2.60 9.93
CA ALA A 203 -0.47 -3.45 8.86
C ALA A 203 -0.41 -2.77 7.47
N LEU A 204 0.36 -1.69 7.28
CA LEU A 204 0.55 -1.09 5.94
C LEU A 204 1.81 -1.59 5.24
N GLY A 205 2.84 -1.85 6.04
CA GLY A 205 4.10 -2.37 5.55
C GLY A 205 3.90 -3.71 4.87
N TYR A 206 4.48 -3.85 3.69
CA TYR A 206 4.38 -5.07 2.91
C TYR A 206 5.00 -6.23 3.69
N GLU A 207 4.21 -7.29 3.89
CA GLU A 207 4.57 -8.51 4.62
C GLU A 207 5.00 -8.27 6.08
N ASN A 208 4.55 -7.16 6.69
CA ASN A 208 4.71 -6.94 8.12
C ASN A 208 3.90 -7.95 8.94
N ILE A 209 2.76 -8.41 8.42
CA ILE A 209 1.91 -9.42 9.03
C ILE A 209 1.55 -10.42 7.94
N LEU A 210 2.31 -11.51 7.84
CA LEU A 210 2.20 -12.47 6.75
C LEU A 210 1.48 -13.73 7.22
N PHE A 211 0.40 -14.12 6.55
CA PHE A 211 -0.21 -15.44 6.68
C PHE A 211 0.26 -16.32 5.53
N PHE A 212 0.69 -17.55 5.82
CA PHE A 212 1.25 -18.44 4.81
C PHE A 212 0.98 -19.91 5.16
N LYS A 213 1.01 -20.78 4.15
CA LYS A 213 1.12 -22.22 4.38
C LYS A 213 2.59 -22.62 4.45
N ASP A 214 2.93 -23.38 5.47
CA ASP A 214 4.25 -24.00 5.62
C ASP A 214 4.41 -25.20 4.67
N ASP A 215 5.56 -25.89 4.76
CA ASP A 215 5.87 -27.04 3.92
C ASP A 215 4.92 -28.24 4.13
N LYS A 216 4.17 -28.27 5.24
CA LYS A 216 3.15 -29.29 5.54
C LYS A 216 1.77 -28.89 5.01
N GLY A 217 1.62 -27.66 4.54
CA GLY A 217 0.35 -27.11 4.07
C GLY A 217 -0.51 -26.51 5.18
N ASP A 218 0.04 -26.40 6.40
CA ASP A 218 -0.66 -25.83 7.55
C ASP A 218 -0.54 -24.31 7.53
N TRP A 219 -1.65 -23.61 7.83
CA TRP A 219 -1.62 -22.17 7.95
C TRP A 219 -0.78 -21.74 9.16
N GLN A 220 0.03 -20.74 8.95
CA GLN A 220 0.86 -20.06 9.93
C GLN A 220 0.73 -18.55 9.71
N PHE A 221 1.18 -17.77 10.69
CA PHE A 221 1.44 -16.36 10.49
C PHE A 221 2.82 -15.96 11.05
N LYS A 222 3.36 -14.85 10.52
CA LYS A 222 4.62 -14.25 10.94
C LYS A 222 4.44 -12.73 11.05
N ILE A 223 4.83 -12.18 12.20
CA ILE A 223 4.92 -10.73 12.45
C ILE A 223 6.35 -10.29 12.19
N GLY A 224 6.52 -9.44 11.19
CA GLY A 224 7.77 -8.74 10.89
C GLY A 224 7.89 -7.44 11.67
N SER A 225 8.35 -6.39 11.00
CA SER A 225 8.60 -5.08 11.59
C SER A 225 7.33 -4.25 11.73
N ALA A 226 6.42 -4.72 12.59
CA ALA A 226 5.09 -4.14 12.75
C ALA A 226 5.00 -3.11 13.89
N ILE A 227 6.09 -2.81 14.62
CA ILE A 227 6.08 -1.78 15.68
C ILE A 227 6.36 -0.40 15.08
N LYS A 228 5.41 0.51 15.24
CA LYS A 228 5.52 1.94 14.92
C LYS A 228 5.21 2.81 16.15
N HIS A 229 5.11 4.12 15.94
CA HIS A 229 4.72 5.10 16.97
C HIS A 229 3.21 5.24 17.12
N ASP A 230 2.42 4.49 16.34
CA ASP A 230 0.97 4.60 16.36
C ASP A 230 0.40 3.97 17.64
N THR A 231 -0.29 4.77 18.46
CA THR A 231 -0.92 4.30 19.70
C THR A 231 -2.40 4.66 19.77
N GLY A 232 -3.18 3.88 20.50
CA GLY A 232 -4.61 4.13 20.67
C GLY A 232 -4.90 5.40 21.48
N LYS A 233 -4.08 5.72 22.48
CA LYS A 233 -4.17 7.02 23.20
C LYS A 233 -3.97 8.19 22.26
N TYR A 234 -2.92 8.15 21.43
CA TYR A 234 -2.64 9.23 20.49
C TYR A 234 -3.73 9.34 19.42
N THR A 235 -4.25 8.21 18.91
CA THR A 235 -5.43 8.23 18.02
C THR A 235 -6.63 8.89 18.70
N THR A 236 -6.89 8.54 19.94
CA THR A 236 -8.02 9.08 20.72
C THR A 236 -7.86 10.58 20.96
N GLU A 237 -6.67 11.04 21.33
CA GLU A 237 -6.35 12.46 21.50
C GLU A 237 -6.52 13.23 20.19
N LEU A 238 -6.00 12.69 19.09
CA LEU A 238 -6.13 13.26 17.75
C LEU A 238 -7.59 13.49 17.38
N PHE A 239 -8.44 12.47 17.49
CA PHE A 239 -9.86 12.60 17.14
C PHE A 239 -10.67 13.39 18.17
N ASN A 240 -10.27 13.43 19.45
CA ASN A 240 -10.87 14.33 20.42
C ASN A 240 -10.57 15.81 20.11
N ASN A 241 -9.35 16.12 19.67
CA ASN A 241 -9.00 17.49 19.26
C ASN A 241 -9.83 17.93 18.05
N LEU A 242 -9.99 17.05 17.05
CA LEU A 242 -10.90 17.28 15.91
C LEU A 242 -12.37 17.47 16.33
N ASN A 243 -12.81 16.85 17.44
CA ASN A 243 -14.16 17.04 17.99
C ASN A 243 -14.34 18.40 18.68
N THR A 244 -13.31 18.90 19.34
CA THR A 244 -13.39 20.15 20.14
C THR A 244 -13.06 21.42 19.38
N GLU A 245 -12.82 21.34 18.06
CA GLU A 245 -12.35 22.46 17.22
C GLU A 245 -11.10 23.16 17.77
N LYS A 246 -10.34 22.47 18.63
CA LYS A 246 -9.02 22.93 19.05
C LYS A 246 -8.11 22.94 17.85
N GLU A 247 -7.23 23.94 17.78
CA GLU A 247 -6.24 24.09 16.73
C GLU A 247 -5.39 22.82 16.68
N PHE A 248 -5.63 21.99 15.66
CA PHE A 248 -4.92 20.75 15.42
C PHE A 248 -4.51 20.74 13.95
N ASP A 249 -3.21 20.79 13.74
CA ASP A 249 -2.62 20.92 12.42
C ASP A 249 -2.59 19.57 11.70
N LEU A 250 -3.56 19.36 10.80
CA LEU A 250 -3.59 18.21 9.90
C LEU A 250 -2.57 18.34 8.76
N ASP A 251 -1.85 19.46 8.63
CA ASP A 251 -0.78 19.60 7.64
C ASP A 251 0.55 18.98 8.16
N LEU A 252 0.64 18.68 9.47
CA LEU A 252 1.75 17.91 10.02
C LEU A 252 1.70 16.45 9.57
N PHE A 253 2.76 16.01 8.89
CA PHE A 253 2.90 14.65 8.33
C PHE A 253 2.56 13.53 9.33
N VAL A 254 2.97 13.65 10.60
CA VAL A 254 2.69 12.63 11.62
C VAL A 254 1.20 12.58 11.97
N ASN A 255 0.56 13.75 12.10
CA ASN A 255 -0.85 13.84 12.44
C ASN A 255 -1.71 13.27 11.32
N ILE A 256 -1.43 13.66 10.07
CA ILE A 256 -2.21 13.22 8.92
C ILE A 256 -2.04 11.71 8.64
N THR A 257 -0.80 11.19 8.74
CA THR A 257 -0.58 9.75 8.57
C THR A 257 -1.31 8.96 9.66
N HIS A 258 -1.23 9.40 10.91
CA HIS A 258 -1.94 8.74 12.00
C HIS A 258 -3.47 8.80 11.86
N ALA A 259 -4.02 9.93 11.41
CA ALA A 259 -5.45 10.12 11.17
C ALA A 259 -6.01 9.18 10.09
N TYR A 260 -5.21 8.78 9.10
CA TYR A 260 -5.63 7.85 8.04
C TYR A 260 -5.40 6.39 8.40
N PHE A 261 -4.25 6.09 8.98
CA PHE A 261 -3.79 4.71 9.10
C PHE A 261 -4.31 3.99 10.34
N SER A 262 -4.38 4.69 11.48
CA SER A 262 -4.85 4.09 12.72
C SER A 262 -6.30 3.63 12.65
N PRO A 263 -7.27 4.44 12.15
CA PRO A 263 -8.66 4.00 12.02
C PRO A 263 -8.81 2.79 11.09
N ALA A 264 -8.08 2.78 9.98
CA ALA A 264 -8.08 1.68 9.03
C ALA A 264 -7.51 0.39 9.64
N ASN A 265 -6.40 0.48 10.39
CA ASN A 265 -5.80 -0.66 11.10
C ASN A 265 -6.79 -1.25 12.11
N ILE A 266 -7.41 -0.38 12.92
CA ILE A 266 -8.39 -0.80 13.95
C ILE A 266 -9.59 -1.48 13.29
N ARG A 267 -10.17 -0.88 12.23
CA ARG A 267 -11.30 -1.49 11.51
C ARG A 267 -10.96 -2.86 10.96
N ALA A 268 -9.80 -3.01 10.31
CA ALA A 268 -9.40 -4.26 9.68
C ALA A 268 -9.33 -5.43 10.67
N VAL A 269 -8.75 -5.21 11.84
CA VAL A 269 -8.71 -6.26 12.88
C VAL A 269 -10.05 -6.48 13.55
N ASN A 270 -10.81 -5.41 13.79
CA ASN A 270 -12.13 -5.52 14.42
C ASN A 270 -13.16 -6.19 13.51
N VAL A 271 -13.11 -5.98 12.18
CA VAL A 271 -14.02 -6.67 11.26
C VAL A 271 -13.68 -8.17 11.15
N CYS A 272 -12.39 -8.52 11.21
CA CYS A 272 -11.98 -9.93 11.27
C CYS A 272 -12.42 -10.58 12.58
N ALA A 273 -12.30 -9.87 13.71
CA ALA A 273 -12.80 -10.34 15.00
C ALA A 273 -14.32 -10.55 14.97
N MET A 274 -15.08 -9.58 14.45
CA MET A 274 -16.53 -9.67 14.29
C MET A 274 -16.93 -10.87 13.41
N LYS A 275 -16.25 -11.10 12.29
CA LYS A 275 -16.46 -12.25 11.40
C LYS A 275 -16.28 -13.60 12.10
N LEU A 276 -15.37 -13.65 13.07
CA LEU A 276 -15.03 -14.86 13.83
C LEU A 276 -15.80 -14.98 15.15
N GLY A 277 -16.71 -14.04 15.45
CA GLY A 277 -17.47 -14.03 16.71
C GLY A 277 -16.61 -13.72 17.94
N LEU A 278 -15.53 -12.96 17.76
CA LEU A 278 -14.64 -12.52 18.84
C LEU A 278 -14.96 -11.08 19.25
N GLU A 279 -14.60 -10.73 20.49
CA GLU A 279 -14.55 -9.33 20.94
C GLU A 279 -13.63 -8.48 20.05
N PRO A 280 -13.85 -7.17 19.93
CA PRO A 280 -12.93 -6.28 19.21
C PRO A 280 -11.49 -6.41 19.71
N VAL A 281 -10.51 -6.25 18.82
CA VAL A 281 -9.08 -6.27 19.17
C VAL A 281 -8.70 -4.96 19.86
N ILE A 282 -9.17 -3.84 19.31
CA ILE A 282 -9.00 -2.50 19.87
C ILE A 282 -10.39 -1.91 20.06
N SER A 283 -10.77 -1.62 21.31
CA SER A 283 -12.17 -1.32 21.68
C SER A 283 -12.37 0.02 22.35
N ASP A 284 -11.30 0.61 22.88
CA ASP A 284 -11.21 1.85 23.64
C ASP A 284 -10.93 3.08 22.77
N VAL A 285 -10.39 2.89 21.56
CA VAL A 285 -10.32 3.96 20.54
C VAL A 285 -11.70 4.19 19.94
N LYS A 286 -12.22 5.41 20.12
CA LYS A 286 -13.56 5.78 19.69
C LYS A 286 -13.57 6.98 18.78
N ILE A 287 -14.07 6.79 17.55
CA ILE A 287 -14.01 7.81 16.50
C ILE A 287 -15.41 8.06 15.95
N ASP A 288 -15.77 9.35 15.82
CA ASP A 288 -16.98 9.78 15.12
C ASP A 288 -16.76 9.61 13.60
N PRO A 289 -17.58 8.82 12.90
CA PRO A 289 -17.48 8.66 11.45
C PRO A 289 -17.52 9.98 10.67
N GLN A 290 -18.24 11.01 11.17
CA GLN A 290 -18.25 12.31 10.49
C GLN A 290 -16.89 12.99 10.51
N LYS A 291 -16.10 12.79 11.59
CA LYS A 291 -14.74 13.33 11.66
C LYS A 291 -13.79 12.62 10.71
N LEU A 292 -13.95 11.31 10.50
CA LEU A 292 -13.19 10.59 9.49
C LEU A 292 -13.47 11.10 8.07
N LEU A 293 -14.73 11.40 7.77
CA LEU A 293 -15.09 12.03 6.49
C LEU A 293 -14.45 13.41 6.32
N GLN A 294 -14.36 14.21 7.39
CA GLN A 294 -13.66 15.50 7.34
C GLN A 294 -12.17 15.34 7.02
N VAL A 295 -11.51 14.26 7.48
CA VAL A 295 -10.11 14.01 7.11
C VAL A 295 -9.99 13.74 5.61
N ALA A 296 -10.88 12.93 5.02
CA ALA A 296 -10.90 12.69 3.57
C ALA A 296 -11.13 13.97 2.75
N GLU A 297 -11.93 14.91 3.27
CA GLU A 297 -12.18 16.22 2.66
C GLU A 297 -10.96 17.15 2.69
N LYS A 298 -9.98 16.91 3.58
CA LYS A 298 -8.74 17.69 3.70
C LYS A 298 -7.64 17.26 2.74
N LEU A 299 -7.82 16.15 2.01
CA LEU A 299 -6.87 15.73 0.98
C LEU A 299 -6.68 16.82 -0.07
N SER A 300 -5.44 16.92 -0.57
CA SER A 300 -5.14 17.83 -1.68
C SER A 300 -5.99 17.48 -2.89
N LEU A 301 -6.27 18.47 -3.75
CA LEU A 301 -7.04 18.25 -4.98
C LEU A 301 -6.43 17.14 -5.85
N GLN A 302 -5.11 17.04 -5.86
CA GLN A 302 -4.33 16.04 -6.58
C GLN A 302 -4.54 14.63 -6.03
N GLU A 303 -4.54 14.47 -4.71
CA GLU A 303 -4.85 13.18 -4.07
C GLU A 303 -6.30 12.77 -4.31
N ARG A 304 -7.23 13.73 -4.24
CA ARG A 304 -8.64 13.48 -4.59
C ARG A 304 -8.78 13.03 -6.04
N MET A 305 -8.13 13.72 -6.99
CA MET A 305 -8.09 13.29 -8.39
C MET A 305 -7.51 11.88 -8.55
N LEU A 306 -6.42 11.56 -7.83
CA LEU A 306 -5.82 10.23 -7.88
C LEU A 306 -6.77 9.13 -7.39
N ALA A 307 -7.54 9.38 -6.33
CA ALA A 307 -8.56 8.44 -5.87
C ALA A 307 -9.58 8.15 -6.96
N TYR A 308 -10.14 9.19 -7.60
CA TYR A 308 -11.07 9.02 -8.73
C TYR A 308 -10.43 8.27 -9.92
N ALA A 309 -9.16 8.57 -10.25
CA ALA A 309 -8.44 7.90 -11.31
C ALA A 309 -8.25 6.39 -11.06
N ARG A 310 -7.94 6.00 -9.81
CA ARG A 310 -7.78 4.57 -9.43
C ARG A 310 -9.03 3.73 -9.69
N HIS A 311 -10.20 4.36 -9.59
CA HIS A 311 -11.51 3.74 -9.86
C HIS A 311 -12.03 3.98 -11.28
N GLY A 312 -11.22 4.59 -12.16
CA GLY A 312 -11.57 4.83 -13.56
C GLY A 312 -12.57 5.97 -13.79
N ASP A 313 -12.83 6.82 -12.78
CA ASP A 313 -13.74 7.97 -12.90
C ASP A 313 -13.01 9.20 -13.46
N PHE A 314 -12.55 9.09 -14.70
CA PHE A 314 -11.80 10.16 -15.38
C PHE A 314 -12.65 11.40 -15.71
N ALA A 315 -13.97 11.25 -15.71
CA ALA A 315 -14.88 12.38 -15.82
C ALA A 315 -14.73 13.31 -14.61
N LYS A 316 -14.80 12.76 -13.39
CA LYS A 316 -14.59 13.53 -12.16
C LYS A 316 -13.16 14.06 -12.06
N VAL A 317 -12.15 13.29 -12.49
CA VAL A 317 -10.75 13.78 -12.58
C VAL A 317 -10.69 15.04 -13.44
N ASN A 318 -11.29 15.01 -14.63
CA ASN A 318 -11.27 16.14 -15.53
C ASN A 318 -12.04 17.34 -14.96
N THR A 319 -13.21 17.12 -14.33
CA THR A 319 -13.94 18.19 -13.63
C THR A 319 -13.07 18.86 -12.57
N LEU A 320 -12.47 18.08 -11.66
CA LEU A 320 -11.60 18.61 -10.60
C LEU A 320 -10.39 19.37 -11.18
N LEU A 321 -9.78 18.84 -12.24
CA LEU A 321 -8.64 19.46 -12.90
C LEU A 321 -8.99 20.80 -13.55
N GLN A 322 -10.10 20.87 -14.30
CA GLN A 322 -10.49 22.09 -15.01
C GLN A 322 -11.01 23.16 -14.06
N ASP A 323 -11.86 22.79 -13.10
CA ASP A 323 -12.45 23.73 -12.14
C ASP A 323 -11.40 24.40 -11.24
N ASN A 324 -10.27 23.73 -11.03
CA ASN A 324 -9.21 24.18 -10.12
C ASN A 324 -7.87 24.46 -10.81
N LYS A 325 -7.83 24.53 -12.15
CA LYS A 325 -6.59 24.65 -12.93
C LYS A 325 -5.69 25.81 -12.47
N THR A 326 -6.27 26.92 -12.02
CA THR A 326 -5.55 28.11 -11.57
C THR A 326 -4.95 27.99 -10.16
N GLN A 327 -5.47 27.06 -9.35
CA GLN A 327 -5.05 26.79 -7.98
C GLN A 327 -4.04 25.65 -7.90
N LEU A 328 -4.07 24.73 -8.88
CA LEU A 328 -3.20 23.58 -8.94
C LEU A 328 -1.74 23.97 -9.23
N THR A 329 -0.84 23.42 -8.43
CA THR A 329 0.62 23.57 -8.57
C THR A 329 1.31 22.22 -8.40
N PHE A 330 2.57 22.17 -8.83
CA PHE A 330 3.53 21.16 -8.38
C PHE A 330 4.15 21.66 -7.08
N ASN A 331 3.71 21.12 -5.94
CA ASN A 331 4.21 21.44 -4.60
C ASN A 331 4.70 20.18 -3.88
N ILE A 332 5.41 20.34 -2.77
CA ILE A 332 6.04 19.24 -2.04
C ILE A 332 5.05 18.17 -1.56
N ASN A 333 3.82 18.55 -1.23
CA ASN A 333 2.85 17.64 -0.63
C ASN A 333 2.22 16.69 -1.68
N SER A 334 2.13 17.12 -2.94
CA SER A 334 1.24 16.47 -3.91
C SER A 334 1.80 16.31 -5.33
N PHE A 335 3.04 16.73 -5.60
CA PHE A 335 3.65 16.65 -6.93
C PHE A 335 3.64 15.23 -7.53
N TRP A 336 3.73 14.21 -6.67
CA TRP A 336 3.83 12.80 -7.04
C TRP A 336 2.52 12.25 -7.63
N ALA A 337 1.37 12.81 -7.25
CA ALA A 337 0.06 12.29 -7.64
C ALA A 337 -0.19 12.43 -9.16
N TYR A 338 0.38 13.46 -9.80
CA TYR A 338 0.15 13.71 -11.22
C TYR A 338 0.62 12.58 -12.14
N SER A 339 1.79 12.02 -11.85
CA SER A 339 2.33 10.89 -12.63
C SER A 339 1.51 9.63 -12.39
N LEU A 340 1.10 9.38 -11.14
CA LEU A 340 0.25 8.23 -10.82
C LEU A 340 -1.12 8.31 -11.48
N ILE A 341 -1.72 9.50 -11.59
CA ILE A 341 -2.97 9.68 -12.34
C ILE A 341 -2.76 9.31 -13.82
N ALA A 342 -1.65 9.75 -14.44
CA ALA A 342 -1.34 9.39 -15.83
C ALA A 342 -1.19 7.87 -16.02
N GLU A 343 -0.58 7.17 -15.06
CA GLU A 343 -0.48 5.71 -15.05
C GLU A 343 -1.88 5.06 -14.98
N GLU A 344 -2.79 5.59 -14.17
CA GLU A 344 -4.16 5.07 -14.08
C GLU A 344 -4.93 5.25 -15.41
N PHE A 345 -4.74 6.36 -16.14
CA PHE A 345 -5.31 6.51 -17.50
C PHE A 345 -4.88 5.36 -18.43
N VAL A 346 -3.60 4.97 -18.39
CA VAL A 346 -3.06 3.86 -19.19
C VAL A 346 -3.62 2.53 -18.72
N LYS A 347 -3.59 2.29 -17.40
CA LYS A 347 -4.05 1.04 -16.77
C LYS A 347 -5.53 0.75 -17.05
N HIS A 348 -6.37 1.77 -17.07
CA HIS A 348 -7.80 1.65 -17.38
C HIS A 348 -8.11 1.76 -18.88
N GLY A 349 -7.10 1.72 -19.75
CA GLY A 349 -7.28 1.70 -21.21
C GLY A 349 -8.01 2.92 -21.76
N GLN A 350 -7.83 4.09 -21.16
CA GLN A 350 -8.51 5.30 -21.61
C GLN A 350 -8.08 5.70 -23.03
N PRO A 351 -8.96 6.37 -23.80
CA PRO A 351 -8.62 6.85 -25.12
C PRO A 351 -7.33 7.69 -25.10
N PRO A 352 -6.41 7.51 -26.07
CA PRO A 352 -5.16 8.27 -26.12
C PRO A 352 -5.34 9.79 -26.07
N ALA A 353 -6.43 10.31 -26.63
CA ALA A 353 -6.78 11.73 -26.58
C ALA A 353 -7.08 12.21 -25.14
N ALA A 354 -7.70 11.38 -24.30
CA ALA A 354 -8.01 11.73 -22.92
C ALA A 354 -6.72 11.88 -22.08
N LEU A 355 -5.80 10.91 -22.20
CA LEU A 355 -4.49 11.02 -21.56
C LEU A 355 -3.69 12.21 -22.09
N ASN A 356 -3.73 12.47 -23.40
CA ASN A 356 -3.06 13.63 -23.98
C ASN A 356 -3.59 14.96 -23.40
N ASN A 357 -4.91 15.11 -23.29
CA ASN A 357 -5.53 16.32 -22.72
C ASN A 357 -5.13 16.52 -21.26
N TYR A 358 -5.10 15.44 -20.47
CA TYR A 358 -4.62 15.46 -19.10
C TYR A 358 -3.14 15.92 -19.03
N LEU A 359 -2.25 15.28 -19.79
CA LEU A 359 -0.82 15.60 -19.80
C LEU A 359 -0.56 17.04 -20.25
N VAL A 360 -1.22 17.51 -21.31
CA VAL A 360 -1.11 18.90 -21.78
C VAL A 360 -1.54 19.89 -20.70
N THR A 361 -2.63 19.60 -19.99
CA THR A 361 -3.13 20.49 -18.94
C THR A 361 -2.18 20.53 -17.74
N VAL A 362 -1.73 19.37 -17.28
CA VAL A 362 -0.87 19.25 -16.10
C VAL A 362 0.53 19.82 -16.35
N SER A 363 1.08 19.63 -17.55
CA SER A 363 2.43 20.14 -17.87
C SER A 363 2.53 21.68 -17.78
N GLN A 364 1.40 22.37 -17.97
CA GLN A 364 1.28 23.83 -17.88
C GLN A 364 1.19 24.36 -16.43
N LEU A 365 1.00 23.50 -15.43
CA LEU A 365 0.83 23.94 -14.04
C LEU A 365 2.11 24.58 -13.48
N LYS A 366 1.95 25.54 -12.57
CA LYS A 366 3.09 26.27 -11.97
C LYS A 366 3.85 25.38 -10.99
N LEU A 367 5.13 25.69 -10.79
CA LEU A 367 5.95 25.12 -9.71
C LEU A 367 5.79 25.97 -8.46
N ASP A 368 5.67 25.29 -7.32
CA ASP A 368 5.75 25.87 -5.98
C ASP A 368 6.85 25.13 -5.22
N LEU A 369 7.98 25.80 -5.02
CA LEU A 369 9.24 25.16 -4.61
C LEU A 369 9.57 25.52 -3.16
N PRO A 370 9.87 24.52 -2.30
CA PRO A 370 10.36 24.78 -0.96
C PRO A 370 11.82 25.24 -0.99
N ASP A 371 12.29 25.81 0.12
CA ASP A 371 13.69 26.23 0.28
C ASP A 371 14.66 25.04 0.30
N ASN A 372 14.19 23.86 0.70
CA ASN A 372 15.00 22.64 0.70
C ASN A 372 15.35 22.24 -0.75
N VAL A 373 16.66 22.20 -1.05
CA VAL A 373 17.18 21.94 -2.40
C VAL A 373 16.80 20.56 -2.93
N ASP A 374 16.84 19.52 -2.09
CA ASP A 374 16.54 18.15 -2.49
C ASP A 374 15.04 18.00 -2.81
N ASP A 375 14.18 18.59 -1.98
CA ASP A 375 12.73 18.60 -2.21
C ASP A 375 12.34 19.46 -3.42
N ALA A 376 12.95 20.64 -3.59
CA ALA A 376 12.76 21.44 -4.79
C ALA A 376 13.19 20.70 -6.06
N LYS A 377 14.28 19.91 -5.98
CA LYS A 377 14.73 19.05 -7.08
C LYS A 377 13.69 17.95 -7.37
N ARG A 378 13.15 17.27 -6.36
CA ARG A 378 12.11 16.23 -6.55
C ARG A 378 10.87 16.76 -7.27
N ILE A 379 10.42 17.96 -6.92
CA ILE A 379 9.26 18.61 -7.57
C ILE A 379 9.58 18.96 -9.03
N LYS A 380 10.77 19.52 -9.30
CA LYS A 380 11.23 19.82 -10.67
C LYS A 380 11.32 18.56 -11.52
N ASP A 381 11.95 17.52 -10.98
CA ASP A 381 12.13 16.22 -11.65
C ASP A 381 10.76 15.62 -12.03
N ALA A 382 9.77 15.68 -11.13
CA ALA A 382 8.42 15.20 -11.44
C ALA A 382 7.73 16.00 -12.56
N LYS A 383 7.92 17.32 -12.60
CA LYS A 383 7.41 18.13 -13.72
C LYS A 383 8.08 17.76 -15.04
N VAL A 384 9.39 17.54 -15.02
CA VAL A 384 10.14 17.05 -16.20
C VAL A 384 9.58 15.71 -16.67
N THR A 385 9.32 14.77 -15.75
CA THR A 385 8.71 13.48 -16.09
C THR A 385 7.35 13.63 -16.79
N ILE A 386 6.49 14.55 -16.34
CA ILE A 386 5.21 14.82 -17.02
C ILE A 386 5.41 15.37 -18.43
N GLU A 387 6.38 16.28 -18.63
CA GLU A 387 6.73 16.80 -19.96
C GLU A 387 7.28 15.71 -20.88
N GLU A 388 8.15 14.84 -20.37
CA GLU A 388 8.68 13.68 -21.11
C GLU A 388 7.57 12.69 -21.50
N LEU A 389 6.66 12.37 -20.56
CA LEU A 389 5.50 11.52 -20.81
C LEU A 389 4.60 12.12 -21.89
N LYS A 390 4.33 13.43 -21.82
CA LYS A 390 3.56 14.15 -22.85
C LYS A 390 4.22 14.03 -24.23
N ASN A 391 5.51 14.30 -24.32
CA ASN A 391 6.23 14.26 -25.60
C ASN A 391 6.30 12.84 -26.17
N SER A 392 6.58 11.84 -25.32
CA SER A 392 6.57 10.44 -25.71
C SER A 392 5.19 10.00 -26.21
N HIS A 393 4.13 10.38 -25.51
CA HIS A 393 2.75 10.06 -25.88
C HIS A 393 2.31 10.73 -27.19
N ALA A 394 2.65 12.01 -27.37
CA ALA A 394 2.39 12.74 -28.61
C ALA A 394 3.12 12.10 -29.81
N ASN A 395 4.38 11.69 -29.63
CA ASN A 395 5.14 10.98 -30.67
C ASN A 395 4.50 9.64 -31.02
N LYS A 396 4.05 8.86 -30.02
CA LYS A 396 3.32 7.60 -30.25
C LYS A 396 2.04 7.83 -31.06
N LEU A 397 1.29 8.89 -30.74
CA LEU A 397 0.08 9.26 -31.46
C LEU A 397 0.38 9.64 -32.93
N ASN A 398 1.41 10.44 -33.16
CA ASN A 398 1.83 10.84 -34.51
C ASN A 398 2.27 9.63 -35.33
N VAL A 399 3.11 8.76 -34.78
CA VAL A 399 3.55 7.51 -35.45
C VAL A 399 2.36 6.61 -35.75
N HIS A 400 1.42 6.46 -34.81
CA HIS A 400 0.21 5.66 -35.06
C HIS A 400 -0.65 6.27 -36.19
N HIS A 401 -0.77 7.60 -36.22
CA HIS A 401 -1.49 8.29 -37.29
C HIS A 401 -0.81 8.09 -38.65
N GLU A 402 0.50 8.28 -38.74
CA GLU A 402 1.29 8.05 -39.95
C GLU A 402 1.15 6.61 -40.46
N LEU A 403 1.30 5.61 -39.57
CA LEU A 403 1.14 4.20 -39.92
C LEU A 403 -0.28 3.88 -40.38
N THR A 404 -1.30 4.41 -39.70
CA THR A 404 -2.70 4.17 -40.06
C THR A 404 -3.05 4.80 -41.40
N THR A 405 -2.56 6.01 -41.66
CA THR A 405 -2.76 6.70 -42.94
C THR A 405 -2.03 5.96 -44.05
N SER A 406 -0.76 5.61 -43.87
CA SER A 406 0.03 4.83 -44.84
C SER A 406 -0.61 3.46 -45.14
N PHE A 407 -1.10 2.76 -44.12
CA PHE A 407 -1.78 1.47 -44.29
C PHE A 407 -3.12 1.60 -45.03
N LYS A 408 -3.91 2.65 -44.74
CA LYS A 408 -5.15 2.95 -45.48
C LYS A 408 -4.87 3.29 -46.94
N GLU A 409 -3.83 4.07 -47.22
CA GLU A 409 -3.38 4.38 -48.57
C GLU A 409 -2.91 3.11 -49.30
N HIS A 410 -2.16 2.23 -48.62
CA HIS A 410 -1.75 0.95 -49.17
C HIS A 410 -2.95 0.05 -49.49
N LEU A 411 -3.93 -0.05 -48.58
CA LEU A 411 -5.18 -0.79 -48.81
C LEU A 411 -6.01 -0.21 -49.96
N ALA A 412 -6.10 1.11 -50.08
CA ALA A 412 -6.79 1.77 -51.20
C ALA A 412 -6.09 1.53 -52.55
N ASN A 413 -4.77 1.31 -52.52
CA ASN A 413 -3.96 1.01 -53.70
C ASN A 413 -3.90 -0.48 -54.05
N LEU A 414 -4.38 -1.37 -53.18
CA LEU A 414 -4.58 -2.78 -53.51
C LEU A 414 -5.81 -2.89 -54.43
N LYS A 415 -5.58 -3.11 -55.72
CA LYS A 415 -6.67 -3.45 -56.65
C LYS A 415 -7.42 -4.65 -56.10
N PRO A 416 -8.78 -4.64 -56.07
CA PRO A 416 -9.52 -5.85 -55.78
C PRO A 416 -9.08 -6.94 -56.76
N PRO A 417 -8.96 -8.21 -56.32
CA PRO A 417 -8.59 -9.29 -57.21
C PRO A 417 -9.54 -9.27 -58.41
N ALA A 418 -8.98 -9.36 -59.62
CA ALA A 418 -9.78 -9.43 -60.84
C ALA A 418 -10.87 -10.50 -60.65
N PRO A 419 -12.14 -10.21 -60.99
CA PRO A 419 -13.20 -11.18 -60.82
C PRO A 419 -12.80 -12.45 -61.55
N LEU A 420 -12.67 -13.55 -60.80
CA LEU A 420 -12.55 -14.88 -61.37
C LEU A 420 -13.81 -15.11 -62.20
N ASN A 421 -13.67 -15.06 -63.53
CA ASN A 421 -14.68 -15.56 -64.45
C ASN A 421 -14.75 -17.08 -64.30
N THR A 422 -15.39 -17.55 -63.24
CA THR A 422 -15.85 -18.93 -63.12
C THR A 422 -17.30 -18.99 -63.61
N PRO A 423 -17.64 -19.88 -64.54
CA PRO A 423 -19.03 -20.06 -64.96
C PRO A 423 -19.85 -20.52 -63.75
N HIS A 424 -20.92 -19.78 -63.45
CA HIS A 424 -21.89 -20.16 -62.43
C HIS A 424 -22.49 -21.53 -62.77
N THR A 425 -22.04 -22.56 -62.07
CA THR A 425 -22.83 -23.79 -61.90
C THR A 425 -23.61 -23.61 -60.59
N PRO A 426 -24.96 -23.61 -60.58
CA PRO A 426 -25.71 -23.41 -59.36
C PRO A 426 -25.59 -24.65 -58.48
N LEU A 427 -24.83 -24.56 -57.39
CA LEU A 427 -24.88 -25.53 -56.30
C LEU A 427 -26.14 -25.26 -55.48
N THR A 428 -27.14 -26.11 -55.69
CA THR A 428 -28.33 -26.22 -54.85
C THR A 428 -27.89 -26.78 -53.50
N MET A 429 -27.75 -25.93 -52.48
CA MET A 429 -27.66 -26.39 -51.10
C MET A 429 -29.07 -26.77 -50.63
N GLN A 430 -29.34 -28.07 -50.61
CA GLN A 430 -30.45 -28.63 -49.85
C GLN A 430 -30.18 -28.43 -48.36
N LEU A 431 -31.03 -27.65 -47.70
CA LEU A 431 -31.20 -27.65 -46.26
C LEU A 431 -31.84 -28.99 -45.86
N ASN A 432 -31.08 -29.86 -45.20
CA ASN A 432 -31.67 -30.94 -44.41
C ASN A 432 -31.74 -30.51 -42.95
N PRO A 433 -32.93 -30.53 -42.31
CA PRO A 433 -33.06 -30.33 -40.89
C PRO A 433 -32.91 -31.66 -40.13
N LEU A 434 -32.66 -31.52 -38.82
CA LEU A 434 -32.82 -32.49 -37.72
C LEU A 434 -31.55 -33.17 -37.20
N GLY A 435 -31.41 -33.10 -35.88
CA GLY A 435 -30.52 -33.98 -35.12
C GLY A 435 -30.13 -33.46 -33.74
N TYR A 436 -31.11 -33.19 -32.87
CA TYR A 436 -30.90 -33.25 -31.42
C TYR A 436 -30.26 -34.60 -31.06
N ASN A 437 -29.21 -34.60 -30.24
CA ASN A 437 -28.99 -35.68 -29.28
C ASN A 437 -28.12 -35.21 -28.11
N ASN A 438 -28.67 -35.45 -26.92
CA ASN A 438 -28.01 -35.40 -25.62
C ASN A 438 -26.92 -36.48 -25.55
N HIS A 439 -25.77 -36.12 -24.96
CA HIS A 439 -25.13 -36.86 -23.88
C HIS A 439 -24.12 -35.97 -23.16
#